data_AF-A0A9D5M8L1-F1
#
_entry.id   AF-A0A9D5M8L1-F1
#
_cell.length_a   1.000
_cell.length_b   1.000
_cell.length_c   1.000
_cell.angle_alpha   90.00
_cell.angle_beta   90.00
_cell.angle_gamma   90.00
#
_symmetry.space_group_name_H-M   'P 1'
#
loop_
_entity.id
_entity.type
_entity.pdbx_description
1 polymer ?
#
loop_
_entity_poly.entity_id
_entity_poly.type
_entity_poly.pdbx_seq_one_letter_code
_entity_poly.pdbx_strand_id
1 'polypeptide(L)'
;MNADLNKEYRDIDTYNAKCPSCGGSMVFNPDTQSLKCEHCGTVESIDKDYTVQERDIALGFEKAEKWNPTEQVSYKCENCGAVVVLTVEDEASICPFCGTTHIAKEGSFDGIRPHTVIPFQFSQEKALEYSKKWAKKRIFAPRKFKKSLVAEKIQGVYEPCFTFDSQTYSTYVGRVGDRRTRTVGSGKNRRTETYIVYRHVSGRHDYFFDDVMIATNENFSQKELNGLAPFNTNEACVYEKKYLSGYMAEGYQKNIDQSWNEGKSVMNSAIRSQIRNGLYCDVVDYLNVSTSFENVTFKYMLLPVYTLVYLFKKKKYTVRVNGSTGKIKGKTPVSPLRVVIASVLGAVLAGFLIWLFANF
;
A
#
# COMPACT_ATOMS: atom_id res chain seq x y z
N MET A 1 0.75 -35.32 -13.93
CA MET A 1 -0.21 -34.58 -14.77
C MET A 1 0.07 -33.09 -14.65
N ASN A 2 1.07 -32.64 -15.40
CA ASN A 2 1.47 -31.24 -15.63
C ASN A 2 1.32 -31.06 -17.14
N ALA A 3 0.47 -30.14 -17.62
CA ALA A 3 0.49 -29.75 -19.03
C ALA A 3 -0.19 -28.38 -19.31
N ASP A 4 -1.29 -27.99 -18.65
CA ASP A 4 -2.16 -26.96 -19.26
C ASP A 4 -2.23 -25.58 -18.58
N LEU A 5 -1.13 -25.05 -18.02
CA LEU A 5 -1.16 -23.68 -17.46
C LEU A 5 -0.05 -22.74 -17.99
N ASN A 6 0.63 -23.11 -19.07
CA ASN A 6 1.37 -22.18 -19.91
C ASN A 6 0.43 -21.52 -20.94
N LYS A 7 -0.67 -20.92 -20.48
CA LYS A 7 -1.33 -19.91 -21.30
C LYS A 7 -0.39 -18.73 -21.32
N GLU A 8 0.18 -18.43 -22.48
CA GLU A 8 0.94 -17.22 -22.75
C GLU A 8 0.21 -16.04 -22.08
N TYR A 9 0.84 -15.43 -21.08
CA TYR A 9 0.45 -14.10 -20.64
C TYR A 9 0.77 -13.20 -21.83
N ARG A 10 -0.19 -13.01 -22.73
CA ARG A 10 -0.09 -11.94 -23.71
C ARG A 10 -0.12 -10.63 -22.94
N ASP A 11 0.88 -9.80 -23.17
CA ASP A 11 0.99 -8.49 -22.58
C ASP A 11 -0.30 -7.68 -22.81
N ILE A 12 -0.62 -6.82 -21.85
CA ILE A 12 -1.72 -5.88 -21.97
C ILE A 12 -1.21 -4.75 -22.85
N ASP A 13 -1.87 -4.51 -23.98
CA ASP A 13 -1.52 -3.41 -24.88
C ASP A 13 -2.01 -2.11 -24.24
N THR A 14 -1.06 -1.27 -23.84
CA THR A 14 -1.30 0.00 -23.14
C THR A 14 -0.85 1.16 -24.00
N TYR A 15 -1.37 2.35 -23.70
CA TYR A 15 -1.26 3.46 -24.61
C TYR A 15 0.16 3.96 -24.62
N ASN A 16 0.66 4.05 -25.83
CA ASN A 16 1.99 4.49 -26.07
C ASN A 16 1.95 5.83 -26.77
N ALA A 17 2.55 6.84 -26.13
CA ALA A 17 2.74 8.12 -26.77
C ALA A 17 3.41 7.90 -28.13
N LYS A 18 2.93 8.59 -29.17
CA LYS A 18 3.42 8.34 -30.53
C LYS A 18 4.78 9.01 -30.72
N CYS A 19 5.75 8.22 -31.19
CA CYS A 19 7.10 8.69 -31.42
C CYS A 19 7.12 9.74 -32.53
N PRO A 20 7.66 10.95 -32.29
CA PRO A 20 7.73 11.99 -33.31
C PRO A 20 8.63 11.61 -34.49
N SER A 21 9.60 10.70 -34.28
CA SER A 21 10.56 10.30 -35.32
C SER A 21 10.06 9.19 -36.24
N CYS A 22 9.25 8.25 -35.74
CA CYS A 22 8.86 7.07 -36.53
C CYS A 22 7.38 6.67 -36.40
N GLY A 23 6.58 7.40 -35.63
CA GLY A 23 5.17 7.06 -35.35
C GLY A 23 4.94 5.82 -34.48
N GLY A 24 6.02 5.16 -34.03
CA GLY A 24 5.96 3.98 -33.18
C GLY A 24 5.52 4.29 -31.74
N SER A 25 5.24 3.25 -30.97
CA SER A 25 4.90 3.34 -29.56
C SER A 25 6.10 3.80 -28.71
N MET A 26 5.88 4.79 -27.84
CA MET A 26 6.80 5.16 -26.76
C MET A 26 6.22 4.76 -25.41
N VAL A 27 7.07 4.20 -24.56
CA VAL A 27 6.75 3.72 -23.20
C VAL A 27 7.48 4.58 -22.17
N PHE A 28 6.85 4.82 -21.01
CA PHE A 28 7.52 5.47 -19.88
C PHE A 28 8.63 4.58 -19.32
N ASN A 29 9.85 5.09 -19.30
CA ASN A 29 11.02 4.43 -18.72
C ASN A 29 11.27 4.98 -17.30
N PRO A 30 11.07 4.16 -16.26
CA PRO A 30 11.30 4.56 -14.87
C PRO A 30 12.75 4.90 -14.54
N ASP A 31 13.73 4.26 -15.19
CA ASP A 31 15.14 4.47 -14.85
C ASP A 31 15.66 5.81 -15.42
N THR A 32 15.12 6.26 -16.56
CA THR A 32 15.49 7.54 -17.18
C THR A 32 14.48 8.66 -16.99
N GLN A 33 13.32 8.37 -16.38
CA GLN A 33 12.21 9.32 -16.18
C GLN A 33 11.78 10.00 -17.50
N SER A 34 11.74 9.24 -18.59
CA SER A 34 11.52 9.72 -19.95
C SER A 34 10.65 8.75 -20.74
N LEU A 35 10.05 9.20 -21.84
CA LEU A 35 9.46 8.30 -22.82
C LEU A 35 10.56 7.73 -23.72
N LYS A 36 10.48 6.43 -24.04
CA LYS A 36 11.39 5.76 -24.96
C LYS A 36 10.61 4.98 -26.01
N CYS A 37 10.93 5.21 -27.28
CA CYS A 37 10.35 4.45 -28.38
C CYS A 37 10.92 3.04 -28.44
N GLU A 38 10.05 2.03 -28.41
CA GLU A 38 10.47 0.63 -28.49
C GLU A 38 10.93 0.22 -29.90
N HIS A 39 10.52 0.97 -30.93
CA HIS A 39 10.83 0.66 -32.32
C HIS A 39 12.16 1.28 -32.78
N CYS A 40 12.34 2.60 -32.62
CA CYS A 40 13.52 3.32 -33.13
C CYS A 40 14.48 3.79 -32.03
N GLY A 41 14.13 3.64 -30.75
CA GLY A 41 14.99 4.03 -29.63
C GLY A 41 14.99 5.52 -29.28
N THR A 42 14.25 6.37 -30.00
CA THR A 42 14.08 7.80 -29.68
C THR A 42 13.64 7.99 -28.23
N VAL A 43 14.24 8.99 -27.57
CA VAL A 43 13.94 9.34 -26.17
C VAL A 43 13.37 10.75 -26.13
N GLU A 44 12.29 10.93 -25.37
CA GLU A 44 11.67 12.23 -25.10
C GLU A 44 11.62 12.45 -23.58
N SER A 45 12.19 13.55 -23.10
CA SER A 45 12.11 13.91 -21.68
C SER A 45 10.69 14.28 -21.27
N ILE A 46 10.34 13.97 -20.02
CA ILE A 46 9.11 14.47 -19.41
C ILE A 46 9.49 15.63 -18.50
N ASP A 47 8.96 16.81 -18.78
CA ASP A 47 9.18 18.00 -17.96
C ASP A 47 8.29 17.92 -16.71
N LYS A 48 8.90 17.56 -15.57
CA LYS A 48 8.16 17.38 -14.32
C LYS A 48 7.70 18.73 -13.77
N ASP A 49 6.40 18.92 -13.67
CA ASP A 49 5.81 20.03 -12.92
C ASP A 49 5.60 19.62 -11.46
N TYR A 50 6.34 20.25 -10.55
CA TYR A 50 6.25 20.01 -9.11
C TYR A 50 5.25 20.93 -8.40
N THR A 51 4.49 21.77 -9.13
CA THR A 51 3.50 22.69 -8.56
C THR A 51 2.19 21.98 -8.20
N VAL A 52 2.30 20.91 -7.40
CA VAL A 52 1.14 20.16 -6.90
C VAL A 52 0.36 21.01 -5.89
N GLN A 53 -0.93 21.20 -6.15
CA GLN A 53 -1.82 22.01 -5.31
C GLN A 53 -2.72 21.13 -4.45
N GLU A 54 -2.78 21.47 -3.16
CA GLU A 54 -3.81 21.02 -2.23
C GLU A 54 -5.17 21.63 -2.61
N ARG A 55 -6.24 20.84 -2.53
CA ARG A 55 -7.59 21.31 -2.84
C ARG A 55 -8.46 21.28 -1.60
N ASP A 56 -9.21 22.34 -1.37
CA ASP A 56 -10.19 22.38 -0.29
C ASP A 56 -11.25 21.28 -0.48
N ILE A 57 -11.47 20.47 0.56
CA ILE A 57 -12.42 19.35 0.50
C ILE A 57 -13.86 19.83 0.33
N ALA A 58 -14.23 21.01 0.85
CA ALA A 58 -15.57 21.58 0.73
C ALA A 58 -15.87 22.01 -0.71
N LEU A 59 -14.83 22.33 -1.50
CA LEU A 59 -14.94 22.60 -2.94
C LEU A 59 -14.87 21.32 -3.78
N GLY A 60 -14.51 20.20 -3.16
CA GLY A 60 -13.79 19.07 -3.74
C GLY A 60 -14.60 18.12 -4.64
N PHE A 61 -15.92 18.24 -4.68
CA PHE A 61 -16.75 17.37 -5.52
C PHE A 61 -17.28 18.05 -6.79
N GLU A 62 -17.74 19.30 -6.68
CA GLU A 62 -18.34 20.01 -7.82
C GLU A 62 -17.31 20.60 -8.78
N LYS A 63 -16.13 20.97 -8.27
CA LYS A 63 -15.08 21.66 -9.05
C LYS A 63 -13.92 20.76 -9.46
N ALA A 64 -13.94 19.49 -9.07
CA ALA A 64 -12.89 18.56 -9.45
C ALA A 64 -12.99 18.27 -10.95
N GLU A 65 -11.86 18.40 -11.65
CA GLU A 65 -11.80 18.08 -13.07
C GLU A 65 -12.07 16.59 -13.23
N LYS A 66 -13.16 16.26 -13.91
CA LYS A 66 -13.47 14.88 -14.28
C LYS A 66 -12.62 14.46 -15.47
N TRP A 67 -12.40 13.17 -15.59
CA TRP A 67 -11.84 12.62 -16.80
C TRP A 67 -12.72 12.92 -18.02
N ASN A 68 -12.08 13.16 -19.17
CA ASN A 68 -12.78 13.32 -20.45
C ASN A 68 -13.29 11.95 -20.93
N PRO A 69 -14.61 11.69 -21.05
CA PRO A 69 -15.13 10.38 -21.43
C PRO A 69 -14.61 9.80 -22.75
N THR A 70 -14.01 10.62 -23.62
CA THR A 70 -13.43 10.17 -24.89
C THR A 70 -11.94 9.83 -24.81
N GLU A 71 -11.28 10.03 -23.68
CA GLU A 71 -9.83 9.79 -23.52
C GLU A 71 -9.52 8.50 -22.76
N GLN A 72 -10.48 7.95 -22.01
CA GLN A 72 -10.31 6.71 -21.26
C GLN A 72 -11.47 5.74 -21.39
N VAL A 73 -11.14 4.48 -21.17
CA VAL A 73 -12.05 3.36 -21.04
C VAL A 73 -11.82 2.65 -19.71
N SER A 74 -12.89 2.23 -19.06
CA SER A 74 -12.84 1.37 -17.88
C SER A 74 -13.13 -0.09 -18.24
N TYR A 75 -12.42 -0.96 -17.54
CA TYR A 75 -12.51 -2.39 -17.63
C TYR A 75 -12.72 -2.98 -16.24
N LYS A 76 -13.81 -3.70 -16.03
CA LYS A 76 -14.14 -4.32 -14.74
C LYS A 76 -13.86 -5.81 -14.75
N CYS A 77 -13.11 -6.26 -13.77
CA CYS A 77 -12.83 -7.67 -13.56
C CYS A 77 -14.03 -8.37 -12.91
N GLU A 78 -14.59 -9.37 -13.58
CA GLU A 78 -15.73 -10.14 -13.05
C GLU A 78 -15.34 -11.05 -11.87
N ASN A 79 -14.06 -11.39 -11.74
CA ASN A 79 -13.57 -12.28 -10.69
C ASN A 79 -13.20 -11.57 -9.38
N CYS A 80 -12.68 -10.34 -9.44
CA CYS A 80 -12.23 -9.61 -8.24
C CYS A 80 -12.77 -8.20 -8.10
N GLY A 81 -13.62 -7.75 -9.02
CA GLY A 81 -14.26 -6.44 -8.97
C GLY A 81 -13.34 -5.24 -9.24
N ALA A 82 -12.04 -5.47 -9.51
CA ALA A 82 -11.11 -4.39 -9.85
C ALA A 82 -11.59 -3.62 -11.09
N VAL A 83 -11.48 -2.29 -11.05
CA VAL A 83 -11.79 -1.41 -12.18
C VAL A 83 -10.48 -0.84 -12.69
N VAL A 84 -10.03 -1.30 -13.84
CA VAL A 84 -8.81 -0.81 -14.50
C VAL A 84 -9.21 0.31 -15.45
N VAL A 85 -8.52 1.44 -15.38
CA VAL A 85 -8.70 2.59 -16.26
C VAL A 85 -7.51 2.63 -17.22
N LEU A 86 -7.81 2.60 -18.52
CA LEU A 86 -6.86 2.67 -19.62
C LEU A 86 -7.27 3.78 -20.59
N THR A 87 -6.42 4.16 -21.54
CA THR A 87 -6.86 5.09 -22.60
C THR A 87 -7.76 4.37 -23.59
N VAL A 88 -8.55 5.11 -24.40
CA VAL A 88 -9.49 4.51 -25.35
C VAL A 88 -8.85 3.63 -26.43
N GLU A 89 -7.55 3.80 -26.69
CA GLU A 89 -6.77 3.01 -27.63
C GLU A 89 -6.31 1.65 -27.05
N ASP A 90 -6.50 1.44 -25.75
CA ASP A 90 -5.96 0.28 -25.02
C ASP A 90 -6.98 -0.81 -24.80
N GLU A 91 -6.48 -2.03 -24.58
CA GLU A 91 -7.31 -3.18 -24.25
C GLU A 91 -6.72 -4.03 -23.12
N ALA A 92 -7.44 -4.09 -21.99
CA ALA A 92 -7.11 -4.98 -20.89
C ALA A 92 -7.47 -6.43 -21.23
N SER A 93 -6.48 -7.25 -21.55
CA SER A 93 -6.66 -8.71 -21.75
C SER A 93 -6.59 -9.52 -20.44
N ILE A 94 -5.89 -9.00 -19.41
CA ILE A 94 -5.63 -9.69 -18.13
C ILE A 94 -5.75 -8.71 -16.95
N CYS A 95 -6.38 -9.14 -15.86
CA CYS A 95 -6.54 -8.32 -14.67
C CYS A 95 -5.23 -8.31 -13.87
N PRO A 96 -4.61 -7.16 -13.60
CA PRO A 96 -3.30 -7.11 -12.91
C PRO A 96 -3.39 -7.54 -11.45
N PHE A 97 -4.58 -7.48 -10.85
CA PHE A 97 -4.80 -7.84 -9.45
C PHE A 97 -5.00 -9.33 -9.24
N CYS A 98 -5.62 -10.03 -10.20
CA CYS A 98 -5.97 -11.44 -10.03
C CYS A 98 -5.51 -12.39 -11.12
N GLY A 99 -5.02 -11.88 -12.25
CA GLY A 99 -4.52 -12.66 -13.37
C GLY A 99 -5.60 -13.38 -14.16
N THR A 100 -6.88 -13.01 -14.02
CA THR A 100 -7.97 -13.53 -14.86
C THR A 100 -8.05 -12.80 -16.19
N THR A 101 -8.54 -13.46 -17.23
CA THR A 101 -8.90 -12.85 -18.52
C THR A 101 -10.37 -12.41 -18.57
N HIS A 102 -11.16 -12.71 -17.53
CA HIS A 102 -12.56 -12.31 -17.41
C HIS A 102 -12.67 -10.85 -16.97
N ILE A 103 -12.54 -9.96 -17.94
CA ILE A 103 -12.64 -8.52 -17.77
C ILE A 103 -13.60 -7.98 -18.82
N ALA A 104 -14.57 -7.19 -18.39
CA ALA A 104 -15.59 -6.60 -19.24
C ALA A 104 -15.32 -5.10 -19.42
N LYS A 105 -15.41 -4.62 -20.65
CA LYS A 105 -15.37 -3.18 -20.97
C LYS A 105 -16.68 -2.54 -20.48
N GLU A 106 -16.60 -1.57 -19.57
CA GLU A 106 -17.80 -0.91 -18.99
C GLU A 106 -18.13 0.43 -19.67
N GLY A 107 -17.21 1.03 -20.42
CA GLY A 107 -17.39 2.34 -21.05
C GLY A 107 -16.33 3.33 -20.55
N SER A 108 -16.70 4.58 -20.27
CA SER A 108 -15.80 5.56 -19.68
C SER A 108 -15.85 5.53 -18.15
N PHE A 109 -14.72 5.79 -17.50
CA PHE A 109 -14.69 5.98 -16.05
C PHE A 109 -15.23 7.37 -15.70
N ASP A 110 -16.39 7.43 -15.05
CA ASP A 110 -16.95 8.68 -14.48
C ASP A 110 -16.29 8.96 -13.13
N GLY A 111 -15.11 9.57 -13.18
CA GLY A 111 -14.38 9.94 -11.98
C GLY A 111 -13.46 11.13 -12.18
N ILE A 112 -12.85 11.56 -11.09
CA ILE A 112 -11.92 12.69 -11.03
C ILE A 112 -10.62 12.31 -11.72
N ARG A 113 -10.08 13.23 -12.52
CA ARG A 113 -8.74 13.13 -13.10
C ARG A 113 -7.70 13.25 -11.98
N PRO A 114 -6.67 12.39 -11.90
CA PRO A 114 -5.63 12.52 -10.89
C PRO A 114 -5.00 13.90 -10.90
N HIS A 115 -4.77 14.46 -9.72
CA HIS A 115 -4.07 15.73 -9.56
C HIS A 115 -2.56 15.50 -9.63
N THR A 116 -2.10 14.40 -9.04
CA THR A 116 -0.68 14.11 -8.86
C THR A 116 -0.37 12.63 -9.07
N VAL A 117 0.89 12.36 -9.42
CA VAL A 117 1.44 11.02 -9.58
C VAL A 117 2.82 10.98 -8.92
N ILE A 118 3.12 9.87 -8.25
CA ILE A 118 4.50 9.52 -7.90
C ILE A 118 5.00 8.58 -9.01
N PRO A 119 5.95 8.98 -9.86
CA PRO A 119 6.41 8.13 -10.95
C PRO A 119 7.09 6.85 -10.43
N PHE A 120 6.97 5.76 -11.18
CA PHE A 120 7.85 4.60 -10.98
C PHE A 120 9.32 5.03 -11.09
N GLN A 121 10.18 4.51 -10.21
CA GLN A 121 11.60 4.88 -10.10
C GLN A 121 12.58 3.80 -10.57
N PHE A 122 12.06 2.63 -10.95
CA PHE A 122 12.85 1.51 -11.44
C PHE A 122 11.95 0.55 -12.22
N SER A 123 12.51 -0.18 -13.17
CA SER A 123 11.75 -1.08 -14.05
C SER A 123 11.08 -2.29 -13.36
N GLN A 124 10.18 -2.96 -14.08
CA GLN A 124 9.56 -4.22 -13.65
C GLN A 124 10.59 -5.33 -13.38
N GLU A 125 11.67 -5.40 -14.16
CA GLU A 125 12.75 -6.38 -13.98
C GLU A 125 13.44 -6.17 -12.62
N LYS A 126 13.73 -4.91 -12.28
CA LYS A 126 14.33 -4.54 -10.99
C LYS A 126 13.37 -4.80 -9.82
N ALA A 127 12.07 -4.56 -10.00
CA ALA A 127 11.04 -4.94 -9.05
C ALA A 127 10.98 -6.46 -8.81
N LEU A 128 11.13 -7.26 -9.86
CA LEU A 128 11.22 -8.71 -9.78
C LEU A 128 12.47 -9.16 -9.03
N GLU A 129 13.62 -8.52 -9.25
CA GLU A 129 14.83 -8.81 -8.50
C GLU A 129 14.64 -8.56 -7.00
N TYR A 130 14.05 -7.43 -6.63
CA TYR A 130 13.71 -7.14 -5.24
C TYR A 130 12.78 -8.22 -4.68
N SER A 131 11.76 -8.63 -5.45
CA SER A 131 10.84 -9.70 -5.08
C SER A 131 11.53 -11.04 -4.86
N LYS A 132 12.48 -11.43 -5.74
CA LYS A 132 13.30 -12.63 -5.59
C LYS A 132 14.19 -12.56 -4.34
N LYS A 133 14.85 -11.42 -4.09
CA LYS A 133 15.68 -11.19 -2.89
C LYS A 133 14.83 -11.28 -1.61
N TRP A 134 13.65 -10.67 -1.61
CA TRP A 134 12.68 -10.75 -0.52
C TRP A 134 12.20 -12.19 -0.26
N ALA A 135 11.83 -12.93 -1.31
CA ALA A 135 11.37 -14.31 -1.18
C ALA A 135 12.45 -15.24 -0.62
N LYS A 136 13.73 -15.03 -0.99
CA LYS A 136 14.87 -15.78 -0.44
C LYS A 136 14.94 -15.67 1.09
N LYS A 137 14.69 -14.48 1.67
CA LYS A 137 14.70 -14.23 3.12
C LYS A 137 13.54 -14.87 3.89
N ARG A 138 12.51 -15.41 3.23
CA ARG A 138 11.36 -16.06 3.89
C ARG A 138 11.70 -17.50 4.29
N ILE A 139 12.11 -17.70 5.54
CA ILE A 139 12.60 -18.99 6.04
C ILE A 139 11.57 -20.12 5.87
N PHE A 140 10.29 -19.86 6.15
CA PHE A 140 9.24 -20.88 6.05
C PHE A 140 8.70 -21.08 4.63
N ALA A 141 9.13 -20.29 3.65
CA ALA A 141 8.59 -20.40 2.31
C ALA A 141 9.19 -21.60 1.53
N PRO A 142 8.39 -22.44 0.83
CA PRO A 142 8.86 -23.55 0.02
C PRO A 142 9.93 -23.16 -1.01
N ARG A 143 10.90 -24.06 -1.28
CA ARG A 143 11.92 -23.84 -2.34
C ARG A 143 11.28 -23.61 -3.71
N LYS A 144 10.23 -24.37 -4.05
CA LYS A 144 9.50 -24.23 -5.33
C LYS A 144 8.94 -22.82 -5.51
N PHE A 145 8.33 -22.25 -4.46
CA PHE A 145 7.85 -20.87 -4.48
C PHE A 145 8.97 -19.86 -4.74
N LYS A 146 10.11 -20.00 -4.06
CA LYS A 146 11.25 -19.08 -4.24
C LYS A 146 11.82 -19.09 -5.67
N LYS A 147 11.62 -20.19 -6.41
CA LYS A 147 12.08 -20.34 -7.80
C LYS A 147 11.02 -19.94 -8.84
N SER A 148 9.76 -19.80 -8.46
CA SER A 148 8.64 -19.60 -9.40
C SER A 148 8.32 -18.13 -9.69
N LEU A 149 9.10 -17.18 -9.17
CA LEU A 149 8.93 -15.74 -9.44
C LEU A 149 9.61 -15.40 -10.77
N VAL A 150 8.82 -15.01 -11.76
CA VAL A 150 9.24 -14.67 -13.13
C VAL A 150 8.70 -13.29 -13.53
N ALA A 151 9.33 -12.64 -14.52
CA ALA A 151 9.04 -11.26 -14.91
C ALA A 151 7.63 -11.06 -15.45
N GLU A 152 7.16 -11.95 -16.34
CA GLU A 152 5.83 -11.91 -16.97
C GLU A 152 4.64 -11.82 -15.99
N LYS A 153 4.85 -12.13 -14.71
CA LYS A 153 3.81 -12.10 -13.67
C LYS A 153 3.80 -10.83 -12.83
N ILE A 154 4.82 -9.98 -12.96
CA ILE A 154 4.86 -8.68 -12.28
C ILE A 154 4.32 -7.62 -13.21
N GLN A 155 3.38 -6.82 -12.73
CA GLN A 155 2.70 -5.78 -13.51
C GLN A 155 2.82 -4.46 -12.77
N GLY A 156 3.14 -3.38 -13.49
CA GLY A 156 3.14 -2.04 -12.94
C GLY A 156 1.73 -1.46 -12.95
N VAL A 157 1.22 -1.12 -11.77
CA VAL A 157 -0.10 -0.50 -11.59
C VAL A 157 0.05 0.76 -10.74
N TYR A 158 -0.56 1.84 -11.21
CA TYR A 158 -0.82 3.02 -10.40
C TYR A 158 -2.06 2.78 -9.55
N GLU A 159 -1.85 2.66 -8.24
CA GLU A 159 -2.92 2.50 -7.26
C GLU A 159 -3.46 3.88 -6.87
N PRO A 160 -4.78 4.12 -6.97
CA PRO A 160 -5.40 5.38 -6.58
C PRO A 160 -5.38 5.57 -5.06
N CYS A 161 -5.14 6.81 -4.65
CA CYS A 161 -5.06 7.22 -3.25
C CYS A 161 -5.62 8.63 -3.09
N PHE A 162 -6.41 8.86 -2.05
CA PHE A 162 -6.66 10.23 -1.59
C PHE A 162 -5.73 10.52 -0.42
N THR A 163 -5.03 11.65 -0.47
CA THR A 163 -4.30 12.18 0.69
C THR A 163 -5.09 13.32 1.29
N PHE A 164 -4.99 13.47 2.62
CA PHE A 164 -5.68 14.53 3.34
C PHE A 164 -4.72 15.23 4.28
N ASP A 165 -4.78 16.55 4.25
CA ASP A 165 -4.16 17.41 5.24
C ASP A 165 -5.25 17.99 6.12
N SER A 166 -4.95 18.14 7.41
CA SER A 166 -5.88 18.77 8.33
C SER A 166 -5.17 19.27 9.58
N GLN A 167 -5.51 20.49 9.97
CA GLN A 167 -5.22 20.97 11.31
C GLN A 167 -6.26 20.40 12.27
N THR A 168 -5.79 19.68 13.28
CA THR A 168 -6.67 19.09 14.31
C THR A 168 -6.52 19.81 15.64
N TYR A 169 -7.66 19.99 16.31
CA TYR A 169 -7.72 20.50 17.68
C TYR A 169 -8.46 19.47 18.52
N SER A 170 -7.75 18.84 19.45
CA SER A 170 -8.33 17.80 20.30
C SER A 170 -8.38 18.22 21.76
N THR A 171 -9.49 17.89 22.42
CA THR A 171 -9.61 17.90 23.88
C THR A 171 -9.73 16.48 24.37
N TYR A 172 -9.12 16.18 25.53
CA TYR A 172 -9.24 14.86 26.13
C TYR A 172 -9.51 14.92 27.63
N VAL A 173 -10.22 13.90 28.11
CA VAL A 173 -10.42 13.62 29.53
C VAL A 173 -10.29 12.11 29.72
N GLY A 174 -9.60 11.69 30.77
CA GLY A 174 -9.31 10.29 31.01
C GLY A 174 -9.01 9.97 32.47
N ARG A 175 -8.87 8.67 32.73
CA ARG A 175 -8.29 8.13 33.94
C ARG A 175 -7.24 7.12 33.55
N VAL A 176 -6.02 7.33 34.02
CA VAL A 176 -4.86 6.47 33.77
C VAL A 176 -4.27 6.03 35.09
N GLY A 177 -3.45 4.99 35.09
CA GLY A 177 -2.83 4.52 36.31
C GLY A 177 -1.46 3.91 36.11
N ASP A 178 -0.70 3.92 37.21
CA ASP A 178 0.63 3.34 37.30
C ASP A 178 0.57 2.08 38.16
N ARG A 179 1.23 1.01 37.71
CA ARG A 179 1.36 -0.22 38.47
C ARG A 179 2.37 0.02 39.59
N ARG A 180 1.93 -0.24 40.81
CA ARG A 180 2.76 -0.24 42.02
C ARG A 180 2.71 -1.62 42.65
N THR A 181 3.76 -1.96 43.37
CA THR A 181 3.81 -3.19 44.16
C THR A 181 3.87 -2.85 45.63
N ARG A 182 3.24 -3.68 46.46
CA ARG A 182 3.34 -3.61 47.92
C ARG A 182 3.51 -5.02 48.47
N THR A 183 4.26 -5.15 49.56
CA THR A 183 4.31 -6.40 50.31
C THR A 183 3.14 -6.44 51.29
N VAL A 184 2.35 -7.50 51.24
CA VAL A 184 1.23 -7.74 52.16
C VAL A 184 1.43 -9.05 52.92
N GLY A 185 0.82 -9.15 54.10
CA GLY A 185 0.96 -10.32 55.00
C GLY A 185 2.12 -10.21 55.99
N SER A 186 2.22 -11.18 56.90
CA SER A 186 3.26 -11.26 57.93
C SER A 186 3.85 -12.68 58.01
N GLY A 187 5.09 -12.80 58.50
CA GLY A 187 5.81 -14.07 58.62
C GLY A 187 5.97 -14.79 57.29
N LYS A 188 5.72 -16.11 57.28
CA LYS A 188 5.79 -16.98 56.08
C LYS A 188 4.71 -16.66 55.02
N ASN A 189 3.70 -15.85 55.35
CA ASN A 189 2.62 -15.46 54.45
C ASN A 189 2.87 -14.12 53.72
N ARG A 190 4.10 -13.57 53.77
CA ARG A 190 4.47 -12.37 53.00
C ARG A 190 4.40 -12.66 51.51
N ARG A 191 3.65 -11.85 50.77
CA ARG A 191 3.58 -11.89 49.31
C ARG A 191 3.61 -10.49 48.72
N THR A 192 4.09 -10.37 47.49
CA THR A 192 4.04 -9.13 46.72
C THR A 192 2.72 -9.07 45.97
N GLU A 193 1.97 -7.99 46.16
CA GLU A 193 0.73 -7.69 45.45
C GLU A 193 0.96 -6.49 44.52
N THR A 194 0.47 -6.58 43.29
CA THR A 194 0.44 -5.47 42.33
C THR A 194 -0.91 -4.77 42.40
N TYR A 195 -0.91 -3.45 42.52
CA TYR A 195 -2.11 -2.61 42.48
C TYR A 195 -1.90 -1.42 41.54
N ILE A 196 -2.99 -0.77 41.14
CA ILE A 196 -2.96 0.38 40.22
C ILE A 196 -3.32 1.64 41.00
N VAL A 197 -2.48 2.67 40.90
CA VAL A 197 -2.79 4.01 41.41
C VAL A 197 -3.35 4.83 40.26
N TYR A 198 -4.63 5.14 40.31
CA TYR A 198 -5.30 5.93 39.28
C TYR A 198 -5.14 7.44 39.51
N ARG A 199 -5.02 8.18 38.40
CA ARG A 199 -5.08 9.64 38.34
C ARG A 199 -5.99 10.08 37.19
N HIS A 200 -6.72 11.17 37.41
CA HIS A 200 -7.47 11.83 36.34
C HIS A 200 -6.52 12.68 35.48
N VAL A 201 -6.78 12.68 34.19
CA VAL A 201 -6.02 13.46 33.21
C VAL A 201 -6.98 14.19 32.30
N SER A 202 -6.63 15.40 31.92
CA SER A 202 -7.32 16.16 30.89
C SER A 202 -6.35 17.13 30.23
N GLY A 203 -6.66 17.54 29.01
CA GLY A 203 -5.82 18.48 28.30
C GLY A 203 -6.28 18.72 26.87
N ARG A 204 -5.40 19.41 26.14
CA ARG A 204 -5.53 19.66 24.70
C ARG A 204 -4.37 19.01 23.96
N HIS A 205 -4.59 18.66 22.70
CA HIS A 205 -3.58 18.13 21.80
C HIS A 205 -3.90 18.62 20.39
N ASP A 206 -3.09 19.54 19.90
CA ASP A 206 -3.24 20.11 18.57
C ASP A 206 -2.16 19.51 17.67
N TYR A 207 -2.55 19.09 16.47
CA TYR A 207 -1.62 18.42 15.57
C TYR A 207 -2.01 18.68 14.11
N PHE A 208 -1.02 19.03 13.29
CA PHE A 208 -1.19 19.11 11.84
C PHE A 208 -0.86 17.76 11.21
N PHE A 209 -1.82 17.21 10.47
CA PHE A 209 -1.60 16.07 9.61
C PHE A 209 -1.29 16.53 8.20
N ASP A 210 -0.25 15.95 7.63
CA ASP A 210 0.23 16.18 6.27
C ASP A 210 0.27 14.82 5.55
N ASP A 211 -0.38 14.75 4.39
CA ASP A 211 -0.46 13.61 3.50
C ASP A 211 -0.93 12.30 4.16
N VAL A 212 -2.07 12.35 4.88
CA VAL A 212 -2.72 11.12 5.38
C VAL A 212 -3.31 10.35 4.21
N MET A 213 -2.56 9.35 3.74
CA MET A 213 -2.91 8.50 2.60
C MET A 213 -4.01 7.50 2.93
N ILE A 214 -5.09 7.53 2.15
CA ILE A 214 -6.22 6.62 2.22
C ILE A 214 -6.35 5.84 0.92
N ALA A 215 -6.24 4.52 1.03
CA ALA A 215 -6.45 3.62 -0.09
C ALA A 215 -7.92 3.64 -0.50
N THR A 216 -8.21 3.66 -1.79
CA THR A 216 -9.60 3.83 -2.28
C THR A 216 -10.28 2.52 -2.67
N ASN A 217 -9.56 1.41 -2.69
CA ASN A 217 -10.02 0.13 -3.24
C ASN A 217 -9.82 -1.02 -2.25
N GLU A 218 -10.63 -2.08 -2.37
CA GLU A 218 -10.49 -3.27 -1.51
C GLU A 218 -9.32 -4.16 -1.92
N ASN A 219 -9.05 -4.25 -3.23
CA ASN A 219 -7.96 -5.07 -3.77
C ASN A 219 -6.60 -4.60 -3.26
N PHE A 220 -6.44 -3.28 -3.06
CA PHE A 220 -5.30 -2.65 -2.41
C PHE A 220 -5.74 -1.99 -1.09
N SER A 221 -5.90 -2.80 -0.05
CA SER A 221 -6.43 -2.33 1.24
C SER A 221 -5.53 -1.32 1.96
N GLN A 222 -6.09 -0.54 2.90
CA GLN A 222 -5.32 0.38 3.77
C GLN A 222 -4.15 -0.31 4.49
N LYS A 223 -4.31 -1.58 4.87
CA LYS A 223 -3.25 -2.38 5.50
C LYS A 223 -2.07 -2.63 4.56
N GLU A 224 -2.34 -2.76 3.26
CA GLU A 224 -1.32 -2.94 2.23
C GLU A 224 -0.64 -1.64 1.89
N LEU A 225 -1.40 -0.54 1.76
CA LEU A 225 -0.86 0.81 1.64
C LEU A 225 0.10 1.13 2.80
N ASN A 226 -0.35 0.99 4.05
CA ASN A 226 0.47 1.21 5.24
C ASN A 226 1.69 0.25 5.28
N GLY A 227 1.55 -0.95 4.72
CA GLY A 227 2.62 -1.93 4.61
C GLY A 227 3.70 -1.58 3.59
N LEU A 228 3.35 -0.79 2.56
CA LEU A 228 4.24 -0.32 1.50
C LEU A 228 4.75 1.10 1.72
N ALA A 229 4.06 1.90 2.54
CA ALA A 229 4.49 3.23 2.96
C ALA A 229 5.84 3.17 3.71
N PRO A 230 6.66 4.22 3.69
CA PRO A 230 6.41 5.49 3.01
C PRO A 230 6.57 5.37 1.49
N PHE A 231 5.76 6.13 0.76
CA PHE A 231 5.99 6.44 -0.66
C PHE A 231 6.84 7.71 -0.73
N ASN A 232 7.66 7.85 -1.77
CA ASN A 232 8.52 9.02 -1.92
C ASN A 232 7.72 10.21 -2.47
N THR A 233 7.04 10.95 -1.59
CA THR A 233 6.22 12.12 -1.96
C THR A 233 7.05 13.28 -2.52
N ASN A 234 8.36 13.32 -2.27
CA ASN A 234 9.25 14.31 -2.89
C ASN A 234 9.36 14.15 -4.42
N GLU A 235 9.03 12.97 -4.95
CA GLU A 235 8.96 12.72 -6.39
C GLU A 235 7.55 12.92 -6.97
N ALA A 236 6.59 13.34 -6.14
CA ALA A 236 5.24 13.63 -6.60
C ALA A 236 5.28 14.86 -7.52
N CYS A 237 4.63 14.73 -8.68
CA CYS A 237 4.49 15.81 -9.65
C CYS A 237 3.04 15.87 -10.13
N VAL A 238 2.69 16.93 -10.87
CA VAL A 238 1.39 17.07 -11.51
C VAL A 238 1.18 15.92 -12.48
N TYR A 239 -0.03 15.35 -12.45
CA TYR A 239 -0.34 14.20 -13.29
C TYR A 239 -0.38 14.56 -14.78
N GLU A 240 0.40 13.82 -15.56
CA GLU A 240 0.35 13.78 -17.01
C GLU A 240 0.07 12.36 -17.52
N LYS A 241 -0.67 12.25 -18.64
CA LYS A 241 -0.98 10.96 -19.26
C LYS A 241 0.26 10.15 -19.65
N LYS A 242 1.40 10.82 -19.91
CA LYS A 242 2.67 10.19 -20.28
C LYS A 242 3.14 9.15 -19.25
N TYR A 243 2.80 9.33 -17.97
CA TYR A 243 3.17 8.38 -16.92
C TYR A 243 2.43 7.04 -16.98
N LEU A 244 1.25 7.00 -17.61
CA LEU A 244 0.52 5.75 -17.84
C LEU A 244 1.02 4.99 -19.07
N SER A 245 2.02 5.52 -19.77
CA SER A 245 2.49 4.88 -20.99
C SER A 245 3.29 3.61 -20.67
N GLY A 246 2.76 2.43 -20.98
CA GLY A 246 3.29 1.14 -20.52
C GLY A 246 2.82 0.72 -19.12
N TYR A 247 1.86 1.43 -18.51
CA TYR A 247 1.37 1.19 -17.15
C TYR A 247 -0.15 1.25 -17.09
N MET A 248 -0.73 0.61 -16.08
CA MET A 248 -2.16 0.67 -15.82
C MET A 248 -2.45 1.56 -14.62
N ALA A 249 -3.67 2.10 -14.54
CA ALA A 249 -4.19 2.70 -13.31
C ALA A 249 -5.45 1.94 -12.85
N GLU A 250 -5.63 1.80 -11.53
CA GLU A 250 -6.95 1.41 -11.00
C GLU A 250 -7.81 2.67 -10.84
N GLY A 251 -9.10 2.56 -11.16
CA GLY A 251 -10.08 3.56 -10.78
C GLY A 251 -10.37 3.47 -9.29
N TYR A 252 -10.57 4.61 -8.63
CA TYR A 252 -11.01 4.61 -7.24
C TYR A 252 -12.45 4.11 -7.12
N GLN A 253 -12.75 3.35 -6.08
CA GLN A 253 -14.09 2.86 -5.77
C GLN A 253 -14.75 3.63 -4.62
N LYS A 254 -13.96 3.98 -3.59
CA LYS A 254 -14.39 4.89 -2.54
C LYS A 254 -14.26 6.33 -3.01
N ASN A 255 -15.34 7.09 -2.85
CA ASN A 255 -15.32 8.52 -3.15
C ASN A 255 -14.55 9.31 -2.07
N ILE A 256 -14.42 10.62 -2.27
CA ILE A 256 -13.70 11.52 -1.35
C ILE A 256 -14.33 11.51 0.03
N ASP A 257 -15.66 11.57 0.16
CA ASP A 257 -16.35 11.62 1.47
C ASP A 257 -16.13 10.35 2.29
N GLN A 258 -16.23 9.18 1.64
CA GLN A 258 -15.94 7.89 2.26
C GLN A 258 -14.47 7.84 2.70
N SER A 259 -13.56 8.25 1.82
CA SER A 259 -12.13 8.27 2.10
C SER A 259 -11.77 9.25 3.22
N TRP A 260 -12.45 10.40 3.30
CA TRP A 260 -12.26 11.38 4.36
C TRP A 260 -12.75 10.87 5.72
N ASN A 261 -13.88 10.17 5.76
CA ASN A 261 -14.35 9.53 6.99
C ASN A 261 -13.35 8.48 7.52
N GLU A 262 -12.71 7.73 6.62
CA GLU A 262 -11.59 6.86 6.99
C GLU A 262 -10.35 7.65 7.42
N GLY A 263 -10.02 8.75 6.74
CA GLY A 263 -8.98 9.71 7.09
C GLY A 263 -9.10 10.20 8.54
N LYS A 264 -10.29 10.69 8.92
CA LYS A 264 -10.60 11.07 10.31
C LYS A 264 -10.38 9.94 11.29
N SER A 265 -10.72 8.70 10.93
CA SER A 265 -10.52 7.53 11.78
C SER A 265 -9.04 7.21 12.00
N VAL A 266 -8.23 7.34 10.94
CA VAL A 266 -6.77 7.20 11.00
C VAL A 266 -6.15 8.31 11.86
N MET A 267 -6.51 9.57 11.62
CA MET A 267 -6.02 10.73 12.38
C MET A 267 -6.42 10.63 13.87
N ASN A 268 -7.68 10.32 14.18
CA ASN A 268 -8.13 10.12 15.57
C ASN A 268 -7.37 8.99 16.28
N SER A 269 -7.08 7.89 15.59
CA SER A 269 -6.29 6.79 16.16
C SER A 269 -4.85 7.21 16.45
N ALA A 270 -4.25 8.02 15.57
CA ALA A 270 -2.92 8.59 15.76
C ALA A 270 -2.89 9.59 16.94
N ILE A 271 -3.83 10.53 16.99
CA ILE A 271 -3.99 11.49 18.10
C ILE A 271 -4.14 10.76 19.43
N ARG A 272 -5.04 9.77 19.51
CA ARG A 272 -5.26 8.98 20.73
C ARG A 272 -3.97 8.28 21.17
N SER A 273 -3.19 7.76 20.22
CA SER A 273 -1.91 7.11 20.50
C SER A 273 -0.85 8.10 20.97
N GLN A 274 -0.77 9.29 20.36
CA GLN A 274 0.13 10.37 20.77
C GLN A 274 -0.18 10.86 22.20
N ILE A 275 -1.45 11.16 22.50
CA ILE A 275 -1.90 11.55 23.85
C ILE A 275 -1.53 10.45 24.84
N ARG A 276 -1.89 9.19 24.55
CA ARG A 276 -1.58 8.06 25.44
C ARG A 276 -0.09 7.95 25.74
N ASN A 277 0.76 8.09 24.72
CA ASN A 277 2.21 8.02 24.88
C ASN A 277 2.75 9.18 25.73
N GLY A 278 2.19 10.39 25.58
CA GLY A 278 2.55 11.57 26.37
C GLY A 278 2.09 11.54 27.82
N LEU A 279 1.12 10.68 28.18
CA LEU A 279 0.63 10.54 29.56
C LEU A 279 1.54 9.69 30.46
N TYR A 280 2.54 9.00 29.89
CA TYR A 280 3.50 8.14 30.59
C TYR A 280 2.83 7.25 31.66
N CYS A 281 1.89 6.40 31.24
CA CYS A 281 1.09 5.55 32.14
C CYS A 281 1.19 4.06 31.77
N ASP A 282 1.02 3.20 32.77
CA ASP A 282 1.02 1.74 32.58
C ASP A 282 -0.31 1.20 32.09
N VAL A 283 -1.41 1.83 32.54
CA VAL A 283 -2.78 1.42 32.28
C VAL A 283 -3.60 2.65 31.91
N VAL A 284 -4.37 2.53 30.85
CA VAL A 284 -5.44 3.48 30.51
C VAL A 284 -6.74 2.79 30.88
N ASP A 285 -7.47 3.35 31.86
CA ASP A 285 -8.80 2.86 32.21
C ASP A 285 -9.82 3.39 31.20
N TYR A 286 -9.92 4.71 31.08
CA TYR A 286 -10.60 5.35 29.96
C TYR A 286 -9.85 6.60 29.49
N LEU A 287 -10.02 6.89 28.21
CA LEU A 287 -9.54 8.12 27.58
C LEU A 287 -10.59 8.49 26.53
N ASN A 288 -11.25 9.62 26.72
CA ASN A 288 -12.21 10.17 25.76
C ASN A 288 -11.54 11.36 25.08
N VAL A 289 -11.54 11.34 23.75
CA VAL A 289 -10.91 12.38 22.93
C VAL A 289 -11.99 12.90 21.99
N SER A 290 -12.15 14.22 21.95
CA SER A 290 -13.00 14.92 20.99
C SER A 290 -12.10 15.77 20.11
N THR A 291 -12.26 15.67 18.79
CA THR A 291 -11.38 16.31 17.80
C THR A 291 -12.21 17.08 16.79
N SER A 292 -11.86 18.35 16.56
CA SER A 292 -12.28 19.09 15.36
C SER A 292 -11.20 19.02 14.29
N PHE A 293 -11.64 19.04 13.04
CA PHE A 293 -10.80 18.98 11.84
C PHE A 293 -11.04 20.27 11.06
N GLU A 294 -10.03 21.10 10.96
CA GLU A 294 -10.07 22.41 10.31
C GLU A 294 -9.09 22.43 9.13
N ASN A 295 -9.29 23.38 8.21
CA ASN A 295 -8.46 23.60 7.02
C ASN A 295 -8.18 22.30 6.24
N VAL A 296 -9.24 21.52 6.00
CA VAL A 296 -9.11 20.20 5.40
C VAL A 296 -8.88 20.34 3.90
N THR A 297 -7.73 19.85 3.42
CA THR A 297 -7.43 19.75 1.99
C THR A 297 -7.22 18.30 1.58
N PHE A 298 -7.28 18.06 0.27
CA PHE A 298 -7.04 16.75 -0.30
C PHE A 298 -6.29 16.81 -1.64
N LYS A 299 -5.61 15.70 -1.96
CA LYS A 299 -5.10 15.39 -3.30
C LYS A 299 -5.58 14.02 -3.74
N TYR A 300 -5.91 13.89 -5.02
CA TYR A 300 -6.05 12.59 -5.68
C TYR A 300 -4.71 12.22 -6.33
N MET A 301 -4.10 11.15 -5.84
CA MET A 301 -2.75 10.71 -6.17
C MET A 301 -2.74 9.31 -6.77
N LEU A 302 -1.89 9.10 -7.79
CA LEU A 302 -1.53 7.80 -8.32
C LEU A 302 -0.21 7.30 -7.71
N LEU A 303 -0.26 6.16 -7.02
CA LEU A 303 0.88 5.55 -6.33
C LEU A 303 1.49 4.41 -7.17
N PRO A 304 2.82 4.36 -7.36
CA PRO A 304 3.46 3.37 -8.20
C PRO A 304 3.59 2.06 -7.44
N VAL A 305 2.88 1.01 -7.86
CA VAL A 305 2.93 -0.31 -7.22
C VAL A 305 3.13 -1.40 -8.26
N TYR A 306 4.21 -2.17 -8.10
CA TYR A 306 4.35 -3.41 -8.84
C TYR A 306 3.61 -4.54 -8.13
N THR A 307 2.69 -5.18 -8.84
CA THR A 307 1.88 -6.28 -8.35
C THR A 307 2.31 -7.58 -9.02
N LEU A 308 2.73 -8.55 -8.21
CA LEU A 308 3.11 -9.89 -8.62
C LEU A 308 2.11 -10.90 -8.08
N VAL A 309 1.32 -11.48 -8.98
CA VAL A 309 0.33 -12.51 -8.66
C VAL A 309 0.88 -13.88 -9.03
N TYR A 310 0.79 -14.85 -8.10
CA TYR A 310 1.13 -16.22 -8.42
C TYR A 310 0.22 -17.22 -7.71
N LEU A 311 0.01 -18.36 -8.37
CA LEU A 311 -0.72 -19.49 -7.83
C LEU A 311 0.26 -20.52 -7.26
N PHE A 312 0.00 -20.97 -6.04
CA PHE A 312 0.74 -22.06 -5.42
C PHE A 312 -0.23 -23.03 -4.75
N LYS A 313 -0.28 -24.28 -5.24
CA LYS A 313 -1.25 -25.30 -4.80
C LYS A 313 -2.70 -24.80 -4.83
N LYS A 314 -3.13 -24.23 -5.96
CA LYS A 314 -4.47 -23.65 -6.17
C LYS A 314 -4.82 -22.46 -5.25
N LYS A 315 -3.89 -21.98 -4.44
CA LYS A 315 -4.07 -20.77 -3.63
C LYS A 315 -3.33 -19.60 -4.28
N LYS A 316 -4.02 -18.47 -4.41
CA LYS A 316 -3.46 -17.21 -4.89
C LYS A 316 -2.64 -16.54 -3.79
N TYR A 317 -1.53 -15.95 -4.21
CA TYR A 317 -0.69 -15.12 -3.39
C TYR A 317 -0.30 -13.89 -4.19
N THR A 318 -0.20 -12.78 -3.47
CA THR A 318 0.18 -11.49 -4.03
C THR A 318 1.40 -10.97 -3.30
N VAL A 319 2.36 -10.47 -4.07
CA VAL A 319 3.50 -9.69 -3.59
C VAL A 319 3.41 -8.33 -4.26
N ARG A 320 3.50 -7.28 -3.46
CA ARG A 320 3.50 -5.90 -3.91
C ARG A 320 4.82 -5.25 -3.60
N VAL A 321 5.32 -4.44 -4.52
CA VAL A 321 6.52 -3.64 -4.38
C VAL A 321 6.14 -2.18 -4.57
N ASN A 322 6.52 -1.33 -3.62
CA ASN A 322 6.46 0.11 -3.78
C ASN A 322 7.43 0.52 -4.89
N GLY A 323 6.92 1.01 -6.02
CA GLY A 323 7.68 1.38 -7.20
C GLY A 323 8.56 2.64 -7.03
N SER A 324 8.42 3.35 -5.92
CA SER A 324 9.28 4.50 -5.57
C SER A 324 10.42 4.13 -4.62
N THR A 325 10.22 3.17 -3.71
CA THR A 325 11.20 2.85 -2.65
C THR A 325 11.75 1.42 -2.69
N GLY A 326 11.12 0.53 -3.47
CA GLY A 326 11.44 -0.89 -3.48
C GLY A 326 10.95 -1.67 -2.24
N LYS A 327 10.19 -1.03 -1.34
CA LYS A 327 9.64 -1.71 -0.16
C LYS A 327 8.65 -2.80 -0.57
N ILE A 328 8.76 -3.99 0.03
CA ILE A 328 7.97 -5.16 -0.38
C ILE A 328 7.04 -5.64 0.73
N LYS A 329 5.76 -5.81 0.38
CA LYS A 329 4.76 -6.47 1.21
C LYS A 329 4.13 -7.63 0.44
N GLY A 330 4.00 -8.78 1.06
CA GLY A 330 3.37 -9.92 0.42
C GLY A 330 3.20 -11.10 1.36
N LYS A 331 2.35 -12.04 0.96
CA LYS A 331 2.17 -13.33 1.64
C LYS A 331 2.97 -14.40 0.89
N THR A 332 3.55 -15.34 1.63
CA THR A 332 4.22 -16.51 1.04
C THR A 332 3.54 -17.80 1.51
N PRO A 333 3.48 -18.86 0.68
CA PRO A 333 3.09 -20.17 1.17
C PRO A 333 4.03 -20.59 2.31
N VAL A 334 3.48 -21.28 3.30
CA VAL A 334 4.24 -21.86 4.41
C VAL A 334 4.53 -23.32 4.09
N SER A 335 5.76 -23.77 4.31
CA SER A 335 6.17 -25.16 4.15
C SER A 335 6.04 -25.89 5.49
N PRO A 336 5.10 -26.83 5.65
CA PRO A 336 4.93 -27.58 6.89
C PRO A 336 6.23 -28.28 7.32
N LEU A 337 6.94 -28.90 6.37
CA LEU A 337 8.24 -29.53 6.61
C LEU A 337 9.25 -28.57 7.24
N ARG A 338 9.33 -27.32 6.77
CA ARG A 338 10.26 -26.32 7.33
C ARG A 338 9.84 -25.87 8.73
N VAL A 339 8.54 -25.80 9.00
CA VAL A 339 8.03 -25.51 10.33
C VAL A 339 8.40 -26.65 11.28
N VAL A 340 8.14 -27.91 10.90
CA VAL A 340 8.50 -29.09 11.71
C VAL A 340 10.00 -29.12 12.00
N ILE A 341 10.86 -28.94 11.00
CA ILE A 341 12.33 -28.89 11.20
C ILE A 341 12.71 -27.78 12.18
N ALA A 342 12.17 -26.58 12.03
CA ALA A 342 12.46 -25.46 12.93
C ALA A 342 11.99 -25.74 14.37
N SER A 343 10.80 -26.33 14.53
CA SER A 343 10.26 -26.70 15.84
C SER A 343 11.11 -27.77 16.53
N VAL A 344 11.54 -28.80 15.80
CA VAL A 344 12.41 -29.86 16.34
C VAL A 344 13.77 -29.30 16.75
N LEU A 345 14.40 -28.49 15.89
CA LEU A 345 15.67 -27.83 16.24
C LEU A 345 15.54 -26.92 17.46
N GLY A 346 14.44 -26.18 17.57
CA GLY A 346 14.14 -25.35 18.73
C GLY A 346 13.99 -26.17 20.01
N ALA A 347 13.29 -27.32 19.95
CA ALA A 347 13.12 -28.21 21.09
C ALA A 347 14.45 -28.85 21.54
N VAL A 348 15.28 -29.29 20.59
CA VAL A 348 16.62 -29.83 20.88
C VAL A 348 17.51 -28.77 21.54
N LEU A 349 17.52 -27.54 21.01
CA LEU A 349 18.30 -26.45 21.58
C LEU A 349 17.83 -26.09 23.00
N ALA A 350 16.51 -26.04 23.23
CA ALA A 350 15.95 -25.79 24.56
C ALA A 350 16.34 -26.90 25.54
N GLY A 351 16.24 -28.17 25.13
CA GLY A 351 16.66 -29.32 25.94
C GLY A 351 18.15 -29.28 26.28
N PHE A 352 19.00 -28.92 25.31
CA PHE A 352 20.45 -28.77 25.53
C PHE A 352 20.77 -27.62 26.50
N LEU A 353 20.10 -26.47 26.39
CA LEU A 353 20.25 -25.36 27.33
C LEU A 353 19.82 -25.75 28.74
N ILE A 354 18.67 -26.44 28.89
CA ILE A 354 18.21 -26.95 30.19
C ILE A 354 19.24 -27.91 30.78
N TRP A 355 19.79 -28.83 29.98
CA TRP A 355 20.82 -29.76 30.42
C TRP A 355 22.11 -29.05 30.87
N LEU A 356 22.55 -28.02 30.14
CA LEU A 356 23.71 -27.21 30.56
C LEU A 356 23.46 -26.49 31.90
N PHE A 357 22.30 -25.85 32.06
CA PHE A 357 21.96 -25.13 33.31
C PHE A 357 21.64 -26.05 34.49
N ALA A 358 21.35 -27.33 34.26
CA ALA A 358 21.12 -28.31 35.32
C ALA A 358 22.42 -28.98 35.81
N ASN A 359 23.51 -28.89 35.03
CA ASN A 359 24.82 -29.51 35.34
C ASN A 359 25.92 -28.47 35.66
N PHE A 360 25.56 -27.19 35.76
CA PHE A 360 26.32 -26.12 36.42
C PHE A 360 25.55 -25.70 37.66
#